data_AF-A0A8J5JM82-F1
#
_entry.id   AF-A0A8J5JM82-F1
#
_cell.length_a   1.000
_cell.length_b   1.000
_cell.length_c   1.000
_cell.angle_alpha   90.00
_cell.angle_beta   90.00
_cell.angle_gamma   90.00
#
_symmetry.space_group_name_H-M   'P 1'
#
loop_
_entity.id
_entity.type
_entity.pdbx_description
1 polymer ?
#
loop_
_entity_poly.entity_id
_entity_poly.type
_entity_poly.pdbx_seq_one_letter_code
_entity_poly.pdbx_strand_id
1 'polypeptide(L)'
;SEVETKAEIEKENAWAENKVDHVKIFTSKKGKWIIKIQFKSTEVAEKATNSGLLAFTYSIPYHQIQQEQYHHTRTCFRCYASDSVNCPKPKEYKTCSKCTSREHTWTE
;
A
#
# COMPACT_ATOMS: atom_id res chain seq x y z
N SER A 1 -13.06 -17.43 -6.29
CA SER A 1 -11.83 -17.69 -5.52
C SER A 1 -10.74 -16.71 -5.93
N GLU A 2 -9.65 -16.53 -5.18
CA GLU A 2 -8.57 -15.56 -5.55
C GLU A 2 -7.95 -15.88 -6.92
N VAL A 3 -7.84 -17.18 -7.25
CA VAL A 3 -7.34 -17.66 -8.54
C VAL A 3 -8.28 -17.30 -9.69
N GLU A 4 -9.59 -17.49 -9.52
CA GLU A 4 -10.60 -17.10 -10.51
C GLU A 4 -10.61 -15.58 -10.72
N THR A 5 -10.55 -14.80 -9.64
CA THR A 5 -10.51 -13.34 -9.72
C THR A 5 -9.29 -12.86 -10.49
N LYS A 6 -8.13 -13.48 -10.26
CA LYS A 6 -6.92 -13.18 -11.05
C LYS A 6 -7.15 -13.45 -12.54
N ALA A 7 -7.63 -14.65 -12.88
CA ALA A 7 -7.86 -15.03 -14.27
C ALA A 7 -8.88 -14.13 -14.97
N GLU A 8 -9.94 -13.72 -14.27
CA GLU A 8 -10.94 -12.78 -14.78
C GLU A 8 -10.33 -11.40 -15.05
N ILE A 9 -9.58 -10.85 -14.09
CA ILE A 9 -8.92 -9.54 -14.26
C ILE A 9 -7.99 -9.55 -15.47
N GLU A 10 -7.17 -10.60 -15.62
CA GLU A 10 -6.23 -10.72 -16.74
C GLU A 10 -6.94 -10.89 -18.09
N LYS A 11 -8.09 -11.55 -18.11
CA LYS A 11 -8.91 -11.74 -19.31
C LYS A 11 -9.61 -10.44 -19.75
N GLU A 12 -10.27 -9.74 -18.83
CA GLU A 12 -11.09 -8.57 -19.15
C GLU A 12 -10.26 -7.30 -19.34
N ASN A 13 -9.03 -7.28 -18.82
CA ASN A 13 -8.13 -6.14 -18.92
C ASN A 13 -6.87 -6.55 -19.71
N ALA A 14 -6.90 -6.39 -21.04
CA ALA A 14 -5.77 -6.72 -21.92
C ALA A 14 -4.42 -6.10 -21.49
N TRP A 15 -4.46 -4.94 -20.82
CA TRP A 15 -3.25 -4.29 -20.31
C TRP A 15 -2.64 -4.99 -19.08
N ALA A 16 -3.42 -5.79 -18.35
CA ALA A 16 -3.05 -6.53 -17.16
C ALA A 16 -2.71 -8.01 -17.42
N GLU A 17 -2.87 -8.49 -18.66
CA GLU A 17 -2.60 -9.89 -19.05
C GLU A 17 -1.20 -10.34 -18.60
N ASN A 18 -1.13 -11.45 -17.85
CA ASN A 18 0.10 -12.02 -17.26
C ASN A 18 0.91 -11.06 -16.36
N LYS A 19 0.33 -9.94 -15.92
CA LYS A 19 0.98 -8.92 -15.10
C LYS A 19 0.41 -8.84 -13.69
N VAL A 20 -0.60 -9.66 -13.36
CA VAL A 20 -1.08 -9.81 -11.98
C VAL A 20 -0.21 -10.85 -11.28
N ASP A 21 0.38 -10.46 -10.15
CA ASP A 21 1.21 -11.34 -9.34
C ASP A 21 0.32 -12.08 -8.34
N HIS A 22 -0.32 -11.29 -7.46
CA HIS A 22 -1.18 -11.79 -6.38
C HIS A 22 -2.50 -11.03 -6.32
N VAL A 23 -3.56 -11.75 -5.95
CA VAL A 23 -4.86 -11.19 -5.58
C VAL A 23 -5.18 -11.67 -4.17
N LYS A 24 -5.56 -10.75 -3.29
CA LYS A 24 -6.05 -11.07 -1.95
C LYS A 24 -7.42 -10.47 -1.71
N ILE A 25 -8.33 -11.28 -1.19
CA ILE A 25 -9.70 -10.84 -0.88
C ILE A 25 -9.91 -10.93 0.62
N PHE A 26 -10.28 -9.82 1.25
CA PHE A 26 -10.57 -9.80 2.68
C PHE A 26 -11.71 -8.84 3.01
N THR A 27 -12.36 -9.09 4.13
CA THR A 27 -13.45 -8.26 4.61
C THR A 27 -12.94 -7.29 5.67
N SER A 28 -13.26 -6.01 5.53
CA SER A 28 -12.94 -5.00 6.52
C SER A 28 -13.75 -5.24 7.81
N LYS A 29 -13.30 -4.65 8.93
CA LYS A 29 -14.04 -4.68 10.21
C LYS A 29 -15.46 -4.11 10.12
N LYS A 30 -15.77 -3.35 9.08
CA LYS A 30 -17.10 -2.77 8.81
C LYS A 30 -17.92 -3.59 7.79
N GLY A 31 -17.51 -4.83 7.48
CA GLY A 31 -18.24 -5.71 6.55
C GLY A 31 -18.07 -5.39 5.07
N LYS A 32 -17.16 -4.46 4.70
CA LYS A 32 -16.88 -4.13 3.29
C LYS A 32 -15.85 -5.08 2.70
N TRP A 33 -16.10 -5.60 1.52
CA TRP A 33 -15.12 -6.37 0.76
C TRP A 33 -14.00 -5.46 0.25
N ILE A 34 -12.76 -5.90 0.45
CA ILE A 34 -11.56 -5.24 -0.03
C ILE A 34 -10.78 -6.25 -0.86
N ILE A 35 -10.37 -5.82 -2.04
CA ILE A 35 -9.57 -6.61 -2.97
C ILE A 35 -8.24 -5.92 -3.12
N LYS A 36 -7.17 -6.62 -2.73
CA LYS A 36 -5.81 -6.15 -2.91
C LYS A 36 -5.20 -6.88 -4.10
N ILE A 37 -4.78 -6.12 -5.10
CA ILE A 37 -4.17 -6.62 -6.32
C ILE A 37 -2.72 -6.14 -6.34
N GLN A 38 -1.79 -7.08 -6.47
CA GLN A 38 -0.38 -6.80 -6.65
C GLN A 38 -0.02 -7.08 -8.11
N PHE A 39 0.48 -6.06 -8.80
CA PHE A 39 0.97 -6.16 -10.17
C PHE A 39 2.49 -6.35 -10.17
N LYS A 40 3.01 -6.88 -11.29
CA LYS A 40 4.45 -7.07 -11.49
C LYS A 40 5.22 -5.77 -11.71
N SER A 41 4.56 -4.70 -12.17
CA SER A 41 5.18 -3.37 -12.31
C SER A 41 4.27 -2.26 -11.79
N THR A 42 4.89 -1.17 -11.37
CA THR A 42 4.23 0.06 -10.91
C THR A 42 3.42 0.71 -12.02
N GLU A 43 3.88 0.66 -13.28
CA GLU A 43 3.18 1.25 -14.42
C GLU A 43 1.78 0.65 -14.62
N VAL A 44 1.67 -0.67 -14.39
CA VAL A 44 0.40 -1.40 -14.50
C VAL A 44 -0.54 -1.03 -13.35
N ALA A 45 0.02 -0.86 -12.14
CA ALA A 45 -0.74 -0.40 -10.99
C ALA A 45 -1.28 1.04 -11.18
N GLU A 46 -0.46 1.93 -11.73
CA GLU A 46 -0.86 3.30 -12.09
C GLU A 46 -1.91 3.31 -13.20
N LYS A 47 -1.81 2.39 -14.16
CA LYS A 47 -2.86 2.25 -15.18
C LYS A 47 -4.19 1.89 -14.55
N ALA A 48 -4.22 0.93 -13.62
CA ALA A 48 -5.42 0.56 -12.89
C ALA A 48 -6.05 1.76 -12.15
N THR A 49 -5.23 2.59 -11.49
CA THR A 49 -5.71 3.78 -10.76
C THR A 49 -6.07 4.96 -11.65
N ASN A 50 -5.70 4.95 -12.93
CA ASN A 50 -6.05 6.00 -13.89
C ASN A 50 -7.28 5.63 -14.73
N SER A 51 -7.36 4.39 -15.21
CA SER A 51 -8.44 3.93 -16.10
C SER A 51 -9.60 3.24 -15.38
N GLY A 52 -9.39 2.83 -14.13
CA GLY A 52 -10.29 1.87 -13.47
C GLY A 52 -9.92 0.42 -13.80
N LEU A 53 -10.77 -0.50 -13.34
CA LEU A 53 -10.56 -1.94 -13.45
C LEU A 53 -11.89 -2.64 -13.79
N LEU A 54 -11.88 -3.54 -14.77
CA LEU A 54 -13.00 -4.45 -15.00
C LEU A 54 -12.80 -5.72 -14.16
N ALA A 55 -13.72 -6.01 -13.25
CA ALA A 55 -13.68 -7.22 -12.44
C ALA A 55 -15.09 -7.58 -11.94
N PHE A 56 -15.39 -8.87 -11.80
CA PHE A 56 -16.67 -9.40 -11.36
C PHE A 56 -17.86 -8.96 -12.22
N THR A 57 -17.66 -8.80 -13.53
CA THR A 57 -18.67 -8.21 -14.43
C THR A 57 -19.02 -6.74 -14.10
N TYR A 58 -18.28 -6.08 -13.20
CA TYR A 58 -18.44 -4.68 -12.85
C TYR A 58 -17.26 -3.84 -13.36
N SER A 59 -17.55 -2.59 -13.70
CA SER A 59 -16.52 -1.58 -13.88
C SER A 59 -16.27 -0.88 -12.55
N ILE A 60 -15.08 -1.08 -12.00
CA ILE A 60 -14.60 -0.40 -10.81
C ILE A 60 -13.97 0.91 -11.27
N PRO A 61 -14.58 2.06 -10.95
CA PRO A 61 -14.08 3.34 -11.40
C PRO A 61 -12.80 3.72 -10.65
N TYR A 62 -11.94 4.47 -11.32
CA TYR A 62 -10.62 4.87 -10.81
C TYR A 62 -10.63 5.49 -9.41
N HIS A 63 -11.64 6.29 -9.07
CA HIS A 63 -11.76 6.95 -7.77
C HIS A 63 -12.06 6.00 -6.59
N GLN A 64 -12.42 4.74 -6.86
CA GLN A 64 -12.58 3.69 -5.86
C GLN A 64 -11.31 2.84 -5.69
N ILE A 65 -10.29 3.06 -6.51
CA ILE A 65 -9.04 2.31 -6.50
C ILE A 65 -7.98 3.18 -5.84
N GLN A 66 -7.32 2.64 -4.83
CA GLN A 66 -6.24 3.33 -4.12
C GLN A 66 -4.93 2.56 -4.31
N GLN A 67 -3.90 3.24 -4.79
CA GLN A 67 -2.56 2.69 -4.79
C GLN A 67 -2.04 2.65 -3.36
N GLU A 68 -1.53 1.49 -2.95
CA GLU A 68 -0.88 1.35 -1.66
C GLU A 68 0.41 2.18 -1.63
N GLN A 69 0.50 3.10 -0.68
CA GLN A 69 1.70 3.89 -0.47
C GLN A 69 2.61 3.18 0.53
N TYR A 70 3.81 2.82 0.08
CA TYR A 70 4.84 2.31 0.98
C TYR A 70 5.56 3.48 1.65
N HIS A 71 5.44 3.56 2.97
CA HIS A 71 6.18 4.54 3.77
C HIS A 71 7.28 3.84 4.55
N HIS A 72 8.53 4.21 4.26
CA HIS A 72 9.67 3.73 5.02
C HIS A 72 9.64 4.39 6.42
N THR A 73 9.01 3.72 7.38
CA THR A 73 8.92 4.21 8.75
C THR A 73 10.20 3.86 9.48
N ARG A 74 10.97 4.87 9.87
CA ARG A 74 12.12 4.67 10.77
C ARG A 74 11.61 4.73 12.22
N THR A 75 12.08 3.78 13.03
CA THR A 75 11.77 3.74 14.46
C THR A 75 13.08 3.76 15.24
N CYS A 76 13.20 4.68 16.19
CA CYS A 76 14.31 4.66 17.13
C CYS A 76 14.03 3.57 18.18
N PHE A 77 14.81 2.50 18.21
CA PHE A 77 14.63 1.40 19.17
C PHE A 77 14.95 1.78 20.63
N ARG A 78 15.52 2.97 20.87
CA ARG A 78 15.81 3.45 22.22
C ARG A 78 14.64 4.19 22.87
N CYS A 79 13.89 4.98 22.10
CA CYS A 79 12.72 5.72 22.60
C CYS A 79 11.40 5.25 21.96
N TYR A 80 11.47 4.21 21.12
CA TYR A 80 10.36 3.67 20.32
C TYR A 80 9.62 4.72 19.49
N ALA A 81 10.28 5.85 19.23
CA ALA A 81 9.72 6.93 18.44
C ALA A 81 9.74 6.56 16.96
N SER A 82 8.61 6.70 16.31
CA SER A 82 8.44 6.55 14.87
C SER A 82 8.56 7.93 14.20
N ASP A 83 9.22 7.97 13.03
CA ASP A 83 9.28 9.14 12.14
C ASP A 83 8.00 9.35 11.30
N SER A 84 6.89 8.70 11.67
CA SER A 84 5.62 8.89 10.97
C SER A 84 5.12 10.34 11.09
N VAL A 85 4.73 10.92 9.94
CA VAL A 85 4.36 12.33 9.76
C VAL A 85 3.18 12.75 10.66
N ASN A 86 2.39 11.79 11.17
CA ASN A 86 1.19 12.03 11.97
C ASN A 86 1.19 11.27 13.30
N CYS A 87 2.34 11.08 13.95
CA CYS A 87 2.35 10.56 15.32
C CYS A 87 1.85 11.66 16.29
N PRO A 88 0.67 11.54 16.93
CA PRO A 88 0.21 12.50 17.91
C PRO A 88 1.14 12.46 19.12
N LYS A 89 1.99 13.48 19.26
CA LYS A 89 2.94 13.62 20.37
C LYS A 89 2.32 14.50 21.45
N PRO A 90 2.30 14.08 22.72
CA PRO A 90 1.85 14.94 23.83
C PRO A 90 2.73 16.19 23.92
N LYS A 91 2.20 17.29 24.48
CA LYS A 91 2.92 18.59 24.59
C LYS A 91 4.26 18.49 25.32
N GLU A 92 4.43 17.50 26.19
CA GLU A 92 5.66 17.26 26.97
C GLU A 92 6.63 16.28 26.31
N TYR A 93 6.39 15.91 25.04
CA TYR A 93 7.24 14.96 24.33
C TYR A 93 8.67 15.50 24.16
N LYS A 94 9.63 14.87 24.84
CA LYS A 94 11.06 15.17 24.72
C LYS A 94 11.66 14.30 23.61
N THR A 95 12.13 14.94 22.54
CA THR A 95 12.89 14.26 21.49
C THR A 95 14.31 13.98 22.00
N CYS A 96 14.81 12.76 21.78
CA CYS A 96 16.17 12.38 22.16
C CYS A 96 17.20 13.24 21.40
N SER A 97 18.21 13.79 22.11
CA SER A 97 19.30 14.56 21.51
C SER A 97 20.18 13.74 20.54
N LYS A 98 20.20 12.41 20.68
CA LYS A 98 20.80 11.47 19.71
C LYS A 98 19.94 11.19 18.48
N CYS A 99 18.78 11.82 18.33
CA CYS A 99 17.97 11.73 17.11
C CYS A 99 17.94 13.06 16.35
N THR A 100 18.52 14.11 16.93
CA THR A 100 18.62 15.47 16.37
C THR A 100 20.06 15.86 16.03
N SER A 101 21.06 15.07 16.44
CA SER A 101 22.46 15.31 16.06
C SER A 101 22.70 14.87 14.61
N ARG A 102 23.36 15.73 13.83
CA ARG A 102 23.84 15.42 12.48
C ARG A 102 25.14 14.61 12.49
N GLU A 103 25.67 14.27 13.66
CA GLU A 103 26.98 13.66 13.88
C GLU A 103 26.87 12.20 14.35
N HIS A 104 26.01 11.40 13.74
CA HIS A 104 26.00 9.97 14.01
C HIS A 104 26.94 9.24 13.06
N THR A 105 28.15 8.98 13.54
CA THR A 105 29.03 7.94 13.00
C THR A 105 28.33 6.60 13.19
N TRP A 106 28.02 5.93 12.08
CA TRP A 106 27.44 4.59 12.09
C TRP A 106 28.50 3.61 12.61
N THR A 107 28.20 2.90 13.69
CA THR A 107 28.92 1.69 14.06
C THR A 107 28.19 0.50 13.46
N GLU A 108 28.90 -0.28 12.63
CA GLU A 108 28.49 -1.60 12.15
C GLU A 108 28.30 -2.61 13.29
#